data_AF-C6FCG0-F1
#
_entry.id   AF-C6FCG0-F1
#
_cell.length_a   1.000
_cell.length_b   1.000
_cell.length_c   1.000
_cell.angle_alpha   90.00
_cell.angle_beta   90.00
_cell.angle_gamma   90.00
#
_symmetry.space_group_name_H-M   'P 1'
#
loop_
_entity.id
_entity.type
_entity.pdbx_description
1 polymer ?
#
loop_
_entity_poly.entity_id
_entity_poly.type
_entity_poly.pdbx_seq_one_letter_code
_entity_poly.pdbx_strand_id
1 'polypeptide(L)' 'LVNDGWKCFNNMSQLYHITPTMDHYCCMVDLLGRAGHLDEAMDFINRMPVKPEA' A
#
# COMPACT_ATOMS: atom_id res chain seq x y z
N LEU A 1 -0.22 7.07 -11.90
CA LEU A 1 -1.04 6.26 -10.98
C LEU A 1 -0.30 5.92 -9.69
N VAL A 2 0.90 5.33 -9.73
CA VAL A 2 1.68 4.98 -8.52
C VAL A 2 1.85 6.16 -7.54
N ASN A 3 2.30 7.32 -8.03
CA ASN A 3 2.47 8.51 -7.20
C ASN A 3 1.17 8.98 -6.51
N ASP A 4 0.04 8.90 -7.21
CA ASP A 4 -1.26 9.31 -6.66
C ASP A 4 -1.79 8.28 -5.66
N GLY A 5 -1.53 6.99 -5.91
CA GLY A 5 -1.79 5.90 -4.95
C GLY A 5 -1.05 6.13 -3.64
N TRP A 6 0.25 6.43 -3.70
CA TRP A 6 1.05 6.77 -2.52
C TRP A 6 0.52 7.99 -1.78
N LYS A 7 0.19 9.08 -2.49
CA LYS A 7 -0.39 10.28 -1.87
C LYS A 7 -1.70 9.95 -1.14
N CYS A 8 -2.59 9.20 -1.79
CA CYS A 8 -3.86 8.80 -1.20
C CYS A 8 -3.64 7.95 0.08
N PHE A 9 -2.83 6.90 -0.03
CA PHE A 9 -2.52 5.99 1.06
C PHE A 9 -1.87 6.71 2.26
N ASN A 10 -0.92 7.61 2.01
CA ASN A 10 -0.26 8.37 3.08
C ASN A 10 -1.21 9.38 3.74
N ASN A 11 -2.05 10.06 2.95
CA ASN A 11 -3.01 11.03 3.47
C ASN A 11 -4.07 10.37 4.37
N MET A 12 -4.43 9.10 4.14
CA MET A 12 -5.35 8.37 5.02
C MET A 12 -4.92 8.49 6.47
N SER A 13 -3.68 8.10 6.79
CA SER A 13 -3.16 8.15 8.16
C SER A 13 -2.80 9.55 8.60
N GLN A 14 -2.11 10.32 7.74
CA GLN A 14 -1.48 11.59 8.13
C GLN A 14 -2.47 12.75 8.23
N LEU A 15 -3.40 12.84 7.29
CA LEU A 15 -4.32 13.98 7.17
C LEU A 15 -5.72 13.65 7.67
N TYR A 16 -6.19 12.43 7.41
CA TYR A 16 -7.56 12.01 7.74
C TYR A 16 -7.66 11.15 9.00
N HIS A 17 -6.53 10.75 9.60
CA HIS A 17 -6.46 9.87 10.77
C HIS A 17 -7.20 8.53 10.59
N ILE A 18 -7.30 8.07 9.35
CA ILE A 18 -7.87 6.78 8.96
C ILE A 18 -6.73 5.76 8.99
N THR A 19 -6.91 4.68 9.76
CA THR A 19 -5.97 3.56 9.74
C THR A 19 -6.21 2.72 8.48
N PRO A 20 -5.19 2.48 7.63
CA PRO A 20 -5.32 1.62 6.46
C PRO A 20 -5.74 0.20 6.87
N THR A 21 -6.63 -0.40 6.07
CA THR A 21 -7.12 -1.77 6.25
C THR A 21 -6.36 -2.70 5.32
N MET A 22 -6.51 -4.01 5.50
CA MET A 22 -5.88 -4.99 4.59
C MET A 22 -6.25 -4.75 3.12
N ASP A 23 -7.49 -4.37 2.81
CA ASP A 23 -7.90 -4.05 1.45
C ASP A 23 -7.09 -2.87 0.86
N HIS A 24 -6.83 -1.82 1.65
CA HIS A 24 -6.00 -0.70 1.22
C HIS A 24 -4.56 -1.12 0.94
N TYR A 25 -3.99 -2.00 1.77
CA TYR A 25 -2.67 -2.57 1.52
C TYR A 25 -2.66 -3.43 0.24
N CYS A 26 -3.65 -4.29 0.05
CA CYS A 26 -3.80 -5.11 -1.16
C CYS A 26 -3.88 -4.24 -2.42
N CYS A 27 -4.63 -3.14 -2.39
CA CYS A 27 -4.70 -2.19 -3.50
C CYS A 27 -3.33 -1.56 -3.82
N MET A 28 -2.53 -1.21 -2.81
CA MET A 28 -1.18 -0.69 -3.03
C MET A 28 -0.25 -1.74 -3.64
N VAL A 29 -0.32 -3.00 -3.18
CA VAL A 29 0.46 -4.10 -3.73
C VAL A 29 0.08 -4.38 -5.19
N ASP A 30 -1.21 -4.47 -5.52
CA ASP A 30 -1.69 -4.66 -6.90
C ASP A 30 -1.26 -3.49 -7.81
N LEU A 31 -1.37 -2.25 -7.32
CA LEU A 31 -0.94 -1.06 -8.05
C LEU A 31 0.56 -1.10 -8.38
N LEU A 32 1.41 -1.39 -7.40
CA LEU A 32 2.86 -1.48 -7.58
C LEU A 32 3.24 -2.65 -8.51
N GLY A 33 2.62 -3.82 -8.31
CA GLY A 33 2.84 -5.01 -9.13
C GLY A 33 2.48 -4.78 -10.60
N ARG A 34 1.30 -4.22 -10.88
CA ARG A 34 0.87 -3.91 -12.26
C ARG A 34 1.73 -2.85 -12.94
N ALA A 35 2.31 -1.94 -12.15
CA ALA A 35 3.24 -0.93 -12.66
C ALA A 35 4.67 -1.48 -12.90
N GLY A 36 4.96 -2.73 -12.50
CA GLY A 36 6.28 -3.35 -12.61
C GLY A 36 7.24 -2.99 -11.47
N HIS A 37 6.75 -2.34 -10.41
CA HIS A 37 7.53 -1.94 -9.23
C HIS A 37 7.62 -3.09 -8.22
N LEU A 38 8.18 -4.24 -8.64
CA LEU A 38 8.14 -5.48 -7.87
C LEU A 38 8.93 -5.39 -6.55
N ASP A 39 10.11 -4.77 -6.57
CA ASP A 39 10.92 -4.59 -5.35
C ASP A 39 10.20 -3.70 -4.33
N GLU A 40 9.57 -2.62 -4.81
CA GLU A 40 8.80 -1.70 -3.97
C GLU A 40 7.54 -2.38 -3.40
N ALA A 41 6.88 -3.23 -4.18
CA ALA A 41 5.76 -4.04 -3.72
C ALA A 41 6.18 -5.01 -2.61
N MET A 42 7.32 -5.69 -2.78
CA MET A 42 7.84 -6.63 -1.78
C MET A 42 8.27 -5.92 -0.49
N ASP A 43 8.97 -4.79 -0.61
CA ASP A 43 9.33 -3.96 0.53
C ASP A 43 8.10 -3.45 1.27
N PHE A 44 7.05 -3.08 0.55
CA PHE A 44 5.79 -2.64 1.13
C PHE A 44 5.11 -3.77 1.91
N ILE A 45 5.02 -4.97 1.33
CA ILE A 45 4.49 -6.18 2.01
C ILE A 45 5.24 -6.45 3.31
N ASN A 46 6.57 -6.39 3.29
CA ASN A 46 7.41 -6.65 4.46
C ASN A 46 7.22 -5.63 5.58
N ARG A 47 6.75 -4.42 5.26
CA ARG A 47 6.49 -3.33 6.22
C ARG A 47 5.04 -3.30 6.70
N MET A 48 4.16 -4.16 6.18
CA MET A 48 2.77 -4.20 6.61
C MET A 48 2.68 -4.56 8.10
N PRO A 49 1.85 -3.85 8.88
CA PRO A 49 1.69 -4.11 10.31
C PRO A 49 0.99 -5.45 10.61
N VAL A 50 0.45 -6.11 9.58
CA VAL A 50 -0.24 -7.39 9.65
C VAL A 50 0.32 -8.28 8.55
N LYS A 51 0.67 -9.53 8.88
CA LYS A 51 1.09 -10.51 7.88
C LYS A 51 -0.05 -10.74 6.90
N PRO A 52 0.17 -10.68 5.57
CA PRO A 52 -0.86 -11.08 4.63
C PRO A 52 -1.28 -12.52 4.93
N GLU A 53 -2.59 -12.74 5.06
CA GLU A 53 -3.15 -14.08 5.23
C GLU A 53 -2.93 -14.87 3.93
N ALA A 54 -2.48 -16.12 4.09
CA ALA A 54 -2.07 -17.02 3.00
C ALA A 54 -3.26 -17.76 2.38
#